data_AF-A0AAE0RUJ5-F1
#
_entry.id   AF-A0AAE0RUJ5-F1
#
_cell.length_a   1.000
_cell.length_b   1.000
_cell.length_c   1.000
_cell.angle_alpha   90.00
_cell.angle_beta   90.00
_cell.angle_gamma   90.00
#
_symmetry.space_group_name_H-M   'P 1'
#
loop_
_entity.id
_entity.type
_entity.pdbx_description
1 polymer ?
#
loop_
_entity_poly.entity_id
_entity_poly.type
_entity_poly.pdbx_seq_one_letter_code
_entity_poly.pdbx_strand_id
1 'polypeptide(L)'
;TAERFPFEGKKGPAKSESKFLVSYGICIPESGRIFNNGEKDSVSVEMLKMYHPAILMDLVPMLVVGDGNCLYGAVSRALTGSENFHALLRLRTAVELILNPIYCDEKSNNFIDLINDNRIV
;
A
#
# COMPACT_ATOMS: atom_id res chain seq x y z
N THR A 1 25.75 10.91 11.52
CA THR A 1 26.06 9.50 11.27
C THR A 1 24.74 8.77 11.18
N ALA A 2 24.21 8.57 9.98
CA ALA A 2 22.89 7.96 9.77
C ALA A 2 23.10 6.49 9.44
N GLU A 3 22.73 5.61 10.35
CA GLU A 3 22.74 4.17 10.12
C GLU A 3 21.67 3.82 9.09
N ARG A 4 22.13 3.37 7.91
CA ARG A 4 21.29 2.73 6.91
C ARG A 4 20.80 1.41 7.51
N PHE A 5 19.50 1.31 7.77
CA PHE A 5 18.85 0.02 7.98
C PHE A 5 19.07 -0.83 6.73
N PRO A 6 19.69 -2.03 6.83
CA PRO A 6 19.79 -2.93 5.70
C PRO A 6 18.41 -3.55 5.47
N PHE A 7 17.69 -3.07 4.47
CA PHE A 7 16.52 -3.76 3.93
C PHE A 7 17.01 -4.96 3.10
N GLU A 8 17.59 -5.96 3.78
CA GLU A 8 17.91 -7.26 3.19
C GLU A 8 16.67 -8.14 3.21
N GLY A 9 16.13 -8.38 2.02
CA GLY A 9 15.07 -9.34 1.79
C GLY A 9 14.16 -8.90 0.66
N LYS A 10 14.52 -9.23 -0.59
CA LYS A 10 13.52 -9.36 -1.65
C LYS A 10 12.58 -10.49 -1.23
N LYS A 11 11.52 -10.17 -0.48
CA LYS A 11 10.41 -11.09 -0.26
C LYS A 11 9.85 -11.41 -1.64
N GLY A 12 9.87 -12.69 -2.01
CA GLY A 12 9.24 -13.16 -3.24
C GLY A 12 7.75 -12.79 -3.24
N PRO A 13 7.12 -12.77 -4.42
CA PRO A 13 5.69 -12.48 -4.53
C PRO A 13 4.89 -13.39 -3.60
N ALA A 14 3.76 -12.89 -3.09
CA ALA A 14 2.90 -13.71 -2.23
C ALA A 14 2.52 -15.01 -2.96
N LYS A 15 2.44 -16.15 -2.25
CA LYS A 15 2.10 -17.44 -2.88
C LYS A 15 0.73 -17.41 -3.59
N SER A 16 -0.17 -16.55 -3.13
CA SER A 16 -1.46 -16.26 -3.73
C SER A 16 -1.33 -15.44 -5.02
N GLU A 17 -0.35 -14.55 -5.12
CA GLU A 17 -0.10 -13.69 -6.25
C GLU A 17 0.21 -14.50 -7.50
N SER A 18 1.11 -15.49 -7.41
CA SER A 18 1.42 -16.37 -8.54
C SER A 18 0.20 -17.15 -9.03
N LYS A 19 -0.67 -17.62 -8.11
CA LYS A 19 -1.91 -18.32 -8.48
C LYS A 19 -2.89 -17.37 -9.16
N PHE A 20 -3.03 -16.16 -8.64
CA PHE A 20 -3.94 -15.15 -9.15
C PHE A 20 -3.52 -14.64 -10.55
N LEU A 21 -2.22 -14.39 -10.75
CA LEU A 21 -1.64 -13.97 -12.04
C LEU A 21 -1.90 -15.01 -13.13
N VAL A 22 -1.66 -16.29 -12.82
CA VAL A 22 -1.87 -17.40 -13.77
C VAL A 22 -3.35 -17.63 -14.06
N SER A 23 -4.21 -17.59 -13.04
CA SER A 23 -5.64 -17.89 -13.21
C SER A 23 -6.43 -16.81 -13.95
N TYR A 24 -6.05 -15.53 -13.83
CA TYR A 24 -6.82 -14.42 -14.40
C TYR A 24 -6.11 -13.68 -15.55
N GLY A 25 -4.86 -14.01 -15.86
CA GLY A 25 -4.11 -13.37 -16.94
C GLY A 25 -3.86 -11.87 -16.72
N ILE A 26 -3.90 -11.42 -15.47
CA ILE A 26 -3.82 -9.99 -15.13
C ILE A 26 -2.36 -9.65 -14.82
N CYS A 27 -1.76 -8.74 -15.58
CA CYS A 27 -0.43 -8.20 -15.28
C CYS A 27 -0.57 -6.85 -14.58
N ILE A 28 0.10 -6.65 -13.44
CA ILE A 28 0.32 -5.30 -12.91
C ILE A 28 1.45 -4.68 -13.74
N PRO A 29 1.32 -3.43 -14.22
CA PRO A 29 2.41 -2.75 -14.90
C PRO A 29 3.66 -2.73 -14.02
N GLU A 30 4.85 -2.83 -14.61
CA GLU A 30 6.11 -2.75 -13.87
C GLU A 30 6.16 -1.48 -13.01
N SER A 31 6.34 -1.67 -11.71
CA SER A 31 6.55 -0.59 -10.75
C SER A 31 7.90 0.06 -11.05
N GLY A 32 7.93 1.37 -11.32
CA GLY A 32 9.21 2.03 -11.59
C GLY A 32 9.15 3.39 -12.28
N ARG A 33 7.98 3.87 -12.69
CA ARG A 33 7.86 5.25 -13.19
C ARG A 33 7.46 6.17 -12.04
N ILE A 34 8.24 7.23 -11.85
CA ILE A 34 7.84 8.36 -11.01
C ILE A 34 6.68 9.04 -11.74
N PHE A 35 5.46 8.90 -11.23
CA PHE A 35 4.30 9.55 -11.80
C PHE A 35 4.09 10.90 -11.10
N ASN A 36 4.65 11.95 -11.68
CA ASN A 36 4.45 13.33 -11.21
C ASN A 36 3.10 13.93 -11.65
N ASN A 37 2.22 13.12 -12.24
CA ASN A 37 0.93 13.59 -12.72
C ASN A 37 -0.09 13.47 -11.59
N GLY A 38 -0.62 14.59 -11.14
CA GLY A 38 -1.69 14.63 -10.15
C GLY A 38 -1.81 15.94 -9.40
N GLU A 39 -2.99 16.16 -8.85
CA GLU A 39 -3.21 17.24 -7.90
C GLU A 39 -2.65 16.84 -6.53
N LYS A 40 -2.11 17.82 -5.78
CA LYS A 40 -1.66 17.61 -4.41
C LYS A 40 -2.87 17.59 -3.48
N ASP A 41 -2.88 16.70 -2.50
CA ASP A 41 -3.89 16.75 -1.45
C ASP A 41 -3.54 17.87 -0.46
N SER A 42 -4.22 19.01 -0.60
CA SER A 42 -4.00 20.18 0.24
C SER A 42 -4.28 19.91 1.72
N VAL A 43 -5.27 19.08 2.05
CA VAL A 43 -5.63 18.75 3.44
C VAL A 43 -4.50 17.92 4.06
N SER A 44 -4.06 16.87 3.37
CA SER A 44 -2.95 16.04 3.84
C SER A 44 -1.65 16.84 3.96
N VAL A 45 -1.39 17.78 3.05
CA VAL A 45 -0.24 18.69 3.14
C VAL A 45 -0.30 19.56 4.40
N GLU A 46 -1.44 20.19 4.69
CA GLU A 46 -1.59 21.00 5.90
C GLU A 46 -1.48 20.17 7.19
N MET A 47 -2.03 18.95 7.19
CA MET A 47 -1.87 18.02 8.32
C MET A 47 -0.40 17.65 8.52
N LEU A 48 0.32 17.29 7.46
CA LEU A 48 1.73 16.92 7.57
C LEU A 48 2.61 18.10 8.00
N LYS A 49 2.30 19.33 7.58
CA LYS A 49 3.00 20.53 8.09
C LYS A 49 2.89 20.68 9.60
N MET A 50 1.74 20.34 10.17
CA MET A 50 1.48 20.48 11.60
C MET A 50 2.15 19.38 12.44
N TYR A 51 2.13 18.13 11.97
CA TYR A 51 2.56 16.98 12.77
C TYR A 51 3.91 16.38 12.35
N HIS A 52 4.21 16.31 11.06
CA HIS A 52 5.38 15.62 10.52
C HIS A 52 5.98 16.32 9.28
N PRO A 53 6.49 17.56 9.41
CA PRO A 53 6.93 18.36 8.26
C PRO A 53 8.12 17.75 7.51
N ALA A 54 8.93 16.92 8.17
CA ALA A 54 10.06 16.22 7.54
C ALA A 54 9.63 15.30 6.40
N ILE A 55 8.41 14.74 6.44
CA ILE A 55 7.88 13.89 5.36
C ILE A 55 7.77 14.68 4.05
N LEU A 56 7.47 15.98 4.14
CA LEU A 56 7.29 16.86 2.97
C LEU A 56 8.60 17.27 2.30
N MET A 57 9.77 16.91 2.86
CA MET A 57 11.06 17.16 2.22
C MET A 57 11.28 16.25 1.01
N ASP A 58 10.85 14.99 1.13
CA ASP A 58 11.08 13.94 0.12
C ASP A 58 9.79 13.41 -0.51
N LEU A 59 8.63 13.60 0.12
CA LEU A 59 7.34 13.04 -0.32
C LEU A 59 6.28 14.12 -0.48
N VAL A 60 5.35 13.90 -1.42
CA VAL A 60 4.22 14.79 -1.69
C VAL A 60 2.92 13.97 -1.60
N PRO A 61 1.97 14.35 -0.72
CA PRO A 61 0.64 13.76 -0.70
C PRO A 61 -0.09 14.06 -2.01
N MET A 62 -0.53 13.01 -2.69
CA MET A 62 -1.27 13.12 -3.94
C MET A 62 -2.76 12.92 -3.67
N LEU A 63 -3.58 13.75 -4.30
CA LEU A 63 -5.03 13.64 -4.24
C LEU A 63 -5.49 12.37 -4.97
N VAL A 64 -6.39 11.64 -4.34
CA VAL A 64 -7.11 10.48 -4.90
C VAL A 64 -8.60 10.70 -4.78
N VAL A 65 -9.39 9.92 -5.51
CA VAL A 65 -10.86 9.99 -5.38
C VAL A 65 -11.27 9.64 -3.95
N GLY A 66 -11.95 10.59 -3.29
CA GLY A 66 -12.40 10.48 -1.89
C GLY A 66 -13.66 9.63 -1.73
N ASP A 67 -13.65 8.39 -2.20
CA ASP A 67 -14.75 7.42 -2.04
C ASP A 67 -14.39 6.30 -1.05
N GLY A 68 -15.27 5.32 -0.89
CA GLY A 68 -15.01 4.13 -0.05
C GLY A 68 -13.92 3.19 -0.58
N ASN A 69 -13.27 3.52 -1.69
CA ASN A 69 -12.15 2.78 -2.29
C ASN A 69 -10.83 3.56 -2.26
N CYS A 70 -10.80 4.76 -1.65
CA CYS A 70 -9.67 5.67 -1.67
C CYS A 70 -8.34 5.03 -1.24
N LEU A 71 -8.35 4.09 -0.27
CA LEU A 71 -7.15 3.32 0.11
C LEU A 71 -6.59 2.52 -1.08
N TYR A 72 -7.44 1.78 -1.78
CA TYR A 72 -7.03 1.00 -2.94
C TYR A 72 -6.69 1.91 -4.13
N GLY A 73 -7.34 3.08 -4.25
CA GLY A 73 -6.98 4.11 -5.22
C GLY A 73 -5.56 4.64 -4.97
N ALA A 74 -5.25 5.00 -3.73
CA ALA A 74 -3.92 5.46 -3.31
C ALA A 74 -2.84 4.41 -3.58
N VAL A 75 -3.08 3.15 -3.20
CA VAL A 75 -2.12 2.05 -3.47
C VAL A 75 -1.97 1.82 -4.98
N SER A 76 -3.06 1.81 -5.74
CA SER A 76 -3.03 1.67 -7.20
C SER A 76 -2.18 2.76 -7.83
N ARG A 77 -2.38 4.01 -7.39
CA ARG A 77 -1.64 5.17 -7.88
C ARG A 77 -0.16 5.10 -7.51
N ALA A 78 0.17 4.71 -6.28
CA ALA A 78 1.55 4.54 -5.84
C ALA A 78 2.31 3.45 -6.63
N LEU A 79 1.62 2.36 -6.98
CA LEU A 79 2.22 1.23 -7.71
C LEU A 79 2.30 1.46 -9.23
N THR A 80 1.27 2.09 -9.81
CA THR A 80 1.04 2.09 -11.27
C THR A 80 0.87 3.48 -11.88
N GLY A 81 0.81 4.53 -11.07
CA GLY A 81 0.51 5.89 -11.52
C GLY A 81 -0.95 6.16 -11.85
N SER A 82 -1.82 5.16 -11.69
CA SER A 82 -3.24 5.23 -12.02
C SER A 82 -4.08 4.67 -10.88
N GLU A 83 -5.28 5.19 -10.67
CA GLU A 83 -6.25 4.65 -9.70
C GLU A 83 -7.06 3.48 -10.28
N ASN A 84 -6.97 3.20 -11.59
CA ASN A 84 -7.81 2.26 -12.33
C ASN A 84 -7.70 0.79 -11.88
N PHE A 85 -6.69 0.44 -11.07
CA PHE A 85 -6.49 -0.92 -10.57
C PHE A 85 -7.00 -1.11 -9.13
N HIS A 86 -7.72 -0.14 -8.57
CA HIS A 86 -8.25 -0.21 -7.20
C HIS A 86 -9.12 -1.46 -6.95
N ALA A 87 -10.02 -1.82 -7.88
CA ALA A 87 -10.91 -2.98 -7.75
C ALA A 87 -10.14 -4.30 -7.80
N LEU A 88 -9.12 -4.38 -8.67
CA LEU A 88 -8.23 -5.53 -8.77
C LEU A 88 -7.43 -5.74 -7.48
N LEU A 89 -6.88 -4.65 -6.92
CA LEU A 89 -6.15 -4.71 -5.66
C LEU A 89 -7.07 -5.18 -4.53
N ARG A 90 -8.30 -4.66 -4.46
CA ARG A 90 -9.31 -5.11 -3.48
C ARG A 90 -9.61 -6.60 -3.61
N LEU A 91 -9.78 -7.11 -4.82
CA LEU A 91 -9.98 -8.54 -5.06
C LEU A 91 -8.77 -9.37 -4.59
N ARG A 92 -7.55 -8.94 -4.91
CA ARG A 92 -6.33 -9.62 -4.45
C ARG A 92 -6.21 -9.62 -2.93
N THR A 93 -6.51 -8.50 -2.29
CA THR A 93 -6.53 -8.42 -0.82
C THR A 93 -7.54 -9.39 -0.23
N ALA A 94 -8.76 -9.47 -0.79
CA ALA A 94 -9.75 -10.44 -0.32
C ALA A 94 -9.29 -11.89 -0.51
N VAL A 95 -8.71 -12.23 -1.66
CA VAL A 95 -8.13 -13.55 -1.92
C VAL A 95 -7.02 -13.88 -0.92
N GLU A 96 -6.15 -12.92 -0.62
CA GLU A 96 -5.07 -13.09 0.35
C GLU A 96 -5.62 -13.37 1.75
N LEU A 97 -6.60 -12.59 2.20
CA LEU A 97 -7.26 -12.78 3.50
C LEU A 97 -7.91 -14.18 3.62
N ILE A 98 -8.53 -14.68 2.54
CA ILE A 98 -9.19 -15.99 2.51
C ILE A 98 -8.18 -17.13 2.48
N LEU A 99 -7.12 -17.02 1.68
CA LEU A 99 -6.16 -18.11 1.48
C LEU A 99 -5.09 -18.18 2.57
N ASN A 100 -4.83 -17.07 3.25
CA ASN A 100 -3.77 -16.94 4.24
C ASN A 100 -4.28 -16.38 5.59
N PRO A 101 -5.40 -16.89 6.15
CA PRO A 101 -6.03 -16.30 7.33
C PRO A 101 -5.13 -16.35 8.58
N ILE A 102 -4.19 -17.30 8.64
CA ILE A 102 -3.24 -17.45 9.75
C ILE A 102 -2.32 -16.23 9.95
N TYR A 103 -2.14 -15.37 8.95
CA TYR A 103 -1.32 -14.16 9.07
C TYR A 103 -2.16 -12.90 9.31
N CYS A 104 -3.48 -13.00 9.22
CA CYS A 104 -4.40 -11.86 9.28
C CYS A 104 -5.37 -11.93 10.47
N ASP A 105 -5.59 -13.13 11.02
CA ASP A 105 -6.37 -13.34 12.24
C ASP A 105 -5.52 -13.03 13.47
N GLU A 106 -5.92 -12.03 14.25
CA GLU A 106 -5.29 -11.60 15.51
C GLU A 106 -5.12 -12.75 16.53
N LYS A 107 -5.94 -13.80 16.43
CA LYS A 107 -5.90 -14.97 17.32
C LYS A 107 -4.88 -16.01 16.88
N SER A 108 -4.32 -15.87 15.69
CA SER A 108 -3.35 -16.84 15.17
C SER A 108 -1.96 -16.60 15.78
N ASN A 109 -1.25 -17.68 16.09
CA ASN A 109 0.14 -17.61 16.56
C ASN A 109 1.11 -17.00 15.52
N ASN A 110 0.70 -16.91 14.25
CA ASN A 110 1.50 -16.34 13.17
C ASN A 110 1.10 -14.90 12.82
N PHE A 111 0.17 -14.30 13.56
CA PHE A 111 -0.17 -12.90 13.40
C PHE A 111 1.00 -12.01 13.84
N ILE A 112 1.33 -11.03 13.00
CA ILE A 112 2.37 -10.05 13.30
C ILE A 112 1.70 -8.68 13.30
N ASP A 113 1.52 -8.11 14.48
CA ASP A 113 1.09 -6.72 14.61
C ASP A 113 2.26 -5.79 14.28
N LEU A 114 2.21 -5.21 13.08
CA LEU A 114 3.20 -4.25 12.60
C LEU A 114 2.89 -2.81 13.02
N ILE A 115 1.68 -2.53 13.48
CA ILE A 115 1.27 -1.19 13.90
C ILE A 115 1.71 -0.97 15.35
N ASN A 116 1.50 -1.97 16.21
CA ASN A 116 1.88 -1.98 17.63
C ASN A 116 1.59 -0.62 18.31
N ASP A 117 0.43 -0.03 17.99
CA ASP A 117 0.02 1.28 18.50
C ASP A 117 -1.21 1.10 19.40
N ASN A 118 -0.94 1.06 20.71
CA ASN A 118 -1.95 0.90 21.75
C ASN A 118 -2.89 2.11 21.91
N ARG A 119 -2.76 3.14 21.06
CA ARG A 119 -3.60 4.35 21.09
C ARG A 119 -4.77 4.29 20.10
N ILE A 120 -4.77 3.33 19.19
CA ILE A 120 -5.87 3.11 18.25
C ILE A 120 -6.73 1.99 18.84
N VAL A 121 -7.90 2.36 19.35
CA VAL A 121 -8.92 1.46 19.92
C VAL A 121 -10.13 1.41 19.01
#